data_AF-A0AAJ4I953-F1
#
_entry.id   AF-A0AAJ4I953-F1
#
_cell.length_a   1.000
_cell.length_b   1.000
_cell.length_c   1.000
_cell.angle_alpha   90.00
_cell.angle_beta   90.00
_cell.angle_gamma   90.00
#
_symmetry.space_group_name_H-M   'P 1'
#
loop_
_entity.id
_entity.type
_entity.pdbx_description
1 polymer ?
#
loop_
_entity_poly.entity_id
_entity_poly.type
_entity_poly.pdbx_seq_one_letter_code
_entity_poly.pdbx_strand_id
1 'polypeptide(L)' 'MVESNNYQMAIDLLCCHLGISEEEAKQQLGISTEQQVAKQLSDTQQALMGLVQDK' A
#
# COMPACT_ATOMS: atom_id res chain seq x y z
N MET A 1 -19.08 -14.39 5.97
CA MET A 1 -18.59 -13.01 6.17
C MET A 1 -17.92 -12.91 7.53
N VAL A 2 -16.67 -13.38 7.65
CA VAL A 2 -15.84 -13.32 8.87
C VAL A 2 -14.45 -12.75 8.53
N GLU A 3 -14.35 -11.97 7.45
CA GLU A 3 -13.04 -11.56 6.91
C GLU A 3 -12.60 -10.17 7.36
N SER A 4 -13.51 -9.28 7.77
CA SER A 4 -13.15 -7.89 8.09
C SER A 4 -12.56 -7.69 9.49
N ASN A 5 -12.66 -8.67 10.40
CA ASN A 5 -12.22 -8.54 11.80
C ASN A 5 -10.94 -9.37 12.11
N ASN A 6 -10.38 -10.07 11.13
CA ASN A 6 -9.26 -10.99 11.36
C ASN A 6 -7.88 -10.34 11.07
N TYR A 7 -7.87 -9.26 10.29
CA TYR A 7 -6.62 -8.65 9.85
C TYR A 7 -6.03 -7.64 10.82
N GLN A 8 -6.80 -7.13 11.79
CA GLN A 8 -6.28 -6.07 12.67
C GLN A 8 -5.10 -6.52 13.53
N MET A 9 -5.09 -7.76 14.01
CA MET A 9 -3.95 -8.30 14.73
C MET A 9 -2.70 -8.42 13.84
N ALA A 10 -2.87 -8.81 12.57
CA ALA A 10 -1.77 -8.88 11.61
C ALA A 10 -1.25 -7.49 11.23
N ILE A 11 -2.15 -6.52 11.10
CA ILE A 11 -1.82 -5.10 10.87
C ILE A 11 -1.02 -4.56 12.05
N ASP A 12 -1.52 -4.70 13.29
CA ASP A 12 -0.83 -4.25 14.49
C ASP A 12 0.56 -4.89 14.62
N LEU A 13 0.69 -6.18 14.32
CA LEU A 13 1.98 -6.87 14.36
C LEU A 13 2.97 -6.26 13.35
N LEU A 14 2.52 -6.01 12.13
CA LEU A 14 3.35 -5.43 11.07
C LEU A 14 3.71 -3.97 11.38
N CYS A 15 2.78 -3.17 11.88
CA CYS A 15 3.02 -1.80 12.29
C CYS A 15 4.04 -1.73 13.43
N CYS A 16 3.91 -2.57 14.46
CA CYS A 16 4.86 -2.60 15.57
C CYS A 16 6.23 -3.20 15.18
N HIS A 17 6.27 -4.20 14.29
CA HIS A 17 7.50 -4.90 13.94
C HIS A 17 8.34 -4.17 12.88
N LEU A 18 7.68 -3.58 11.88
CA LEU A 18 8.33 -2.95 10.73
C LEU A 18 8.32 -1.42 10.82
N GLY A 19 7.56 -0.83 11.74
CA GLY A 19 7.41 0.63 11.86
C GLY A 19 6.67 1.26 10.68
N ILE A 20 5.88 0.47 9.96
CA ILE A 20 5.12 0.90 8.78
C ILE A 20 3.71 1.35 9.15
N SER A 21 3.09 2.14 8.30
CA SER A 21 1.70 2.55 8.45
C SER A 21 0.73 1.39 8.24
N GLU A 22 -0.49 1.52 8.76
CA GLU A 22 -1.57 0.55 8.57
C GLU A 22 -1.86 0.30 7.07
N GLU A 23 -1.74 1.33 6.23
CA GLU A 23 -1.95 1.20 4.79
C GLU A 23 -0.86 0.39 4.09
N GLU A 24 0.38 0.50 4.55
CA GLU A 24 1.50 -0.33 4.08
C GLU A 24 1.38 -1.77 4.59
N ALA A 25 0.90 -1.96 5.82
CA ALA A 25 0.60 -3.28 6.36
C ALA A 25 -0.53 -3.97 5.57
N LYS A 26 -1.59 -3.24 5.21
CA LYS A 26 -2.67 -3.73 4.34
C LYS A 26 -2.19 -4.10 2.94
N GLN A 27 -1.28 -3.32 2.36
CA GLN A 27 -0.63 -3.67 1.10
C GLN A 27 0.13 -4.99 1.20
N GLN A 28 0.94 -5.15 2.25
CA GLN A 28 1.71 -6.38 2.45
C GLN A 28 0.82 -7.61 2.72
N LEU A 29 -0.33 -7.42 3.36
CA LEU A 29 -1.32 -8.47 3.59
C LEU A 29 -2.20 -8.75 2.36
N GLY A 30 -2.04 -8.02 1.26
CA GLY A 30 -2.86 -8.18 0.06
C GLY A 30 -4.30 -7.71 0.21
N ILE A 31 -4.58 -6.83 1.19
CA ILE A 31 -5.91 -6.29 1.51
C ILE A 31 -6.22 -5.02 0.69
N SER A 32 -5.23 -4.51 -0.06
CA SER A 32 -5.39 -3.29 -0.84
C SER A 32 -6.50 -3.37 -1.88
N THR A 33 -7.37 -2.36 -1.84
CA THR A 33 -8.43 -2.13 -2.81
C THR A 33 -7.84 -1.68 -4.15
N GLU A 34 -8.43 -2.13 -5.26
CA GLU A 34 -7.96 -1.87 -6.64
C GLU A 34 -7.67 -0.37 -6.94
N GLN A 35 -8.39 0.54 -6.27
CA GLN A 35 -8.14 1.99 -6.37
C GLN A 35 -6.76 2.42 -5.87
N GLN A 36 -6.18 1.75 -4.86
CA GLN A 36 -4.85 2.06 -4.36
C GLN A 36 -3.76 1.68 -5.36
N VAL A 37 -3.94 0.54 -6.03
CA VAL A 37 -3.02 0.09 -7.08
C VAL A 37 -3.05 1.06 -8.26
N ALA A 38 -4.25 1.50 -8.68
CA ALA A 38 -4.41 2.49 -9.74
C ALA A 38 -3.75 3.84 -9.40
N LYS A 39 -3.85 4.27 -8.14
CA LYS A 39 -3.22 5.50 -7.66
C LYS A 39 -1.70 5.38 -7.65
N GLN A 40 -1.15 4.31 -7.06
CA GLN A 40 0.30 4.06 -7.06
C GLN A 40 0.88 3.96 -8.48
N LEU A 41 0.17 3.30 -9.39
CA LEU A 41 0.57 3.21 -10.80
C LEU A 41 0.58 4.58 -11.47
N SER A 42 -0.39 5.44 -11.16
CA SER A 42 -0.46 6.81 -11.67
C SER A 42 0.66 7.68 -11.13
N ASP A 43 0.90 7.64 -9.82
CA ASP A 43 1.99 8.37 -9.15
C ASP A 43 3.37 7.92 -9.69
N THR A 44 3.55 6.61 -9.91
CA THR A 44 4.76 6.03 -10.49
C THR A 44 4.96 6.48 -11.95
N GLN A 45 3.89 6.49 -12.77
CA GLN A 45 3.96 6.96 -14.15
C GLN A 45 4.33 8.45 -14.23
N GLN A 46 3.77 9.27 -13.35
CA GLN A 46 4.11 10.70 -13.30
C GLN A 46 5.56 10.94 -12.86
N ALA A 47 6.05 10.22 -11.85
CA ALA A 47 7.43 10.29 -11.42
C ALA A 47 8.40 9.86 -12.53
N LEU A 48 8.09 8.77 -13.25
CA LEU A 48 8.88 8.31 -14.39
C LEU A 48 8.87 9.32 -15.54
N MET A 49 7.72 9.89 -15.92
CA MET A 49 7.63 10.91 -16.97
C MET A 49 8.43 12.17 -16.65
N GLY A 50 8.43 12.62 -15.39
CA GLY A 50 9.22 13.78 -14.95
C GLY A 50 10.73 13.56 -15.07
N LEU A 51 11.21 12.33 -14.86
CA LEU A 51 12.62 11.96 -15.00
C LEU A 51 13.08 11.91 -16.47
N VAL A 52 12.18 11.65 -17.43
CA VAL A 52 12.53 11.62 -18.87
C VAL A 52 12.59 13.01 -19.51
N GLN A 53 12.06 14.03 -18.83
CA GLN A 53 12.05 15.42 -19.32
C GLN A 53 13.29 16.23 -18.90
N ASP A 54 14.10 15.72 -17.97
CA ASP A 54 15.39 16.31 -17.59
C ASP A 54 16.51 15.80 -18.52
N LYS A 55 16.49 16.23 -19.79
CA LYS A 55 17.62 16.06 -20.71
C LYS A 55 17.66 17.11 -21.82
#